data_AF-A0A7Z9PPS6-F1
#
_entry.id   AF-A0A7Z9PPS6-F1
#
_cell.length_a   1.000
_cell.length_b   1.000
_cell.length_c   1.000
_cell.angle_alpha   90.00
_cell.angle_beta   90.00
_cell.angle_gamma   90.00
#
_symmetry.space_group_name_H-M   'P 1'
#
loop_
_entity.id
_entity.type
_entity.pdbx_description
1 polymer ?
#
loop_
_entity_poly.entity_id
_entity_poly.type
_entity_poly.pdbx_seq_one_letter_code
_entity_poly.pdbx_strand_id
1 'polypeptide(L)'
;MKLTWRKRSQPLEVKGCLAEGAAGHELRRKLLQRGGLQAVECDDLVVALGEEPPWVDGAVFLGRKGNLYLPTLWEPELPISWIVAGLTKLGEPPWLLLPDGRVLGMSEAWVL
;
A
#
# COMPACT_ATOMS: atom_id res chain seq x y z
N MET A 1 17.55 -2.42 13.51
CA MET A 1 16.48 -1.78 14.30
C MET A 1 15.16 -2.06 13.58
N LYS A 2 14.17 -2.65 14.23
CA LYS A 2 12.86 -2.93 13.62
C LYS A 2 11.91 -1.77 13.96
N LEU A 3 11.21 -1.23 12.97
CA LEU A 3 10.19 -0.21 13.19
C LEU A 3 9.04 -0.81 14.02
N THR A 4 8.67 -0.17 15.12
CA THR A 4 7.54 -0.60 15.96
C THR A 4 6.24 -0.07 15.39
N TRP A 5 5.18 -0.87 15.52
CA TRP A 5 3.85 -0.57 15.03
C TRP A 5 2.81 -0.77 16.13
N ARG A 6 1.75 0.03 16.06
CA ARG A 6 0.57 -0.10 16.91
C ARG A 6 -0.70 -0.04 16.08
N LYS A 7 -1.79 -0.57 16.63
CA LYS A 7 -3.12 -0.38 16.03
C LYS A 7 -3.52 1.09 16.13
N ARG A 8 -4.11 1.61 15.07
CA ARG A 8 -4.72 2.95 15.08
C ARG A 8 -5.99 2.92 15.91
N SER A 9 -6.27 4.02 16.61
CA SER A 9 -7.58 4.24 17.24
C SER A 9 -8.69 4.43 16.21
N GLN A 10 -8.36 5.08 15.08
CA GLN A 10 -9.25 5.28 13.95
C GLN A 10 -8.59 4.80 12.66
N PRO A 11 -9.26 3.93 11.87
CA PRO A 11 -8.76 3.53 10.57
C PRO A 11 -8.53 4.71 9.63
N LEU A 12 -7.53 4.62 8.77
CA LEU A 12 -7.40 5.55 7.65
C LEU A 12 -8.50 5.30 6.61
N GLU A 13 -8.87 6.37 5.91
CA GLU A 13 -9.66 6.25 4.69
C GLU A 13 -8.92 5.37 3.67
N VAL A 14 -9.66 4.46 3.05
CA VAL A 14 -9.12 3.53 2.06
C VAL A 14 -8.81 4.28 0.77
N LYS A 15 -7.54 4.28 0.37
CA LYS A 15 -7.02 4.88 -0.87
C LYS A 15 -6.18 3.88 -1.69
N GLY A 16 -6.38 2.59 -1.44
CA GLY A 16 -5.73 1.50 -2.15
C GLY A 16 -5.84 0.18 -1.41
N CYS A 17 -5.34 -0.88 -2.03
CA CYS A 17 -5.18 -2.18 -1.40
C CYS A 17 -3.95 -2.91 -1.95
N LEU A 18 -3.42 -3.81 -1.16
CA LEU A 18 -2.36 -4.74 -1.53
C LEU A 18 -2.87 -6.16 -1.29
N ALA A 19 -2.60 -7.06 -2.22
CA ALA A 19 -2.89 -8.47 -2.05
C ALA A 19 -1.75 -9.32 -2.61
N GLU A 20 -1.57 -10.50 -2.02
CA GLU A 20 -0.49 -11.43 -2.37
C GLU A 20 -1.08 -12.81 -2.69
N GLY A 21 -0.38 -13.60 -3.51
CA GLY A 21 -0.77 -14.97 -3.84
C GLY A 21 -2.15 -15.04 -4.50
N ALA A 22 -2.97 -15.98 -4.02
CA ALA A 22 -4.34 -16.16 -4.52
C ALA A 22 -5.19 -14.87 -4.42
N ALA A 23 -5.00 -14.07 -3.36
CA ALA A 23 -5.69 -12.79 -3.23
C ALA A 23 -5.16 -11.77 -4.25
N GLY A 24 -3.86 -11.78 -4.55
CA GLY A 24 -3.24 -10.99 -5.60
C GLY A 24 -3.84 -11.28 -6.97
N HIS A 25 -3.98 -12.56 -7.33
CA HIS A 25 -4.62 -12.97 -8.59
C HIS A 25 -6.08 -12.53 -8.70
N GLU A 26 -6.86 -12.65 -7.62
CA GLU A 26 -8.25 -12.20 -7.59
C GLU A 26 -8.35 -10.68 -7.70
N LEU A 27 -7.46 -9.95 -7.03
CA LEU A 27 -7.36 -8.48 -7.15
C LEU A 27 -7.06 -8.08 -8.59
N ARG A 28 -6.04 -8.67 -9.21
CA ARG A 28 -5.69 -8.43 -10.63
C ARG A 28 -6.88 -8.66 -11.55
N ARG A 29 -7.59 -9.79 -11.38
CA ARG A 29 -8.79 -10.12 -12.16
C ARG A 29 -9.87 -9.05 -12.03
N LYS A 30 -10.14 -8.54 -10.82
CA LYS A 30 -11.13 -7.48 -10.59
C LYS A 30 -10.69 -6.13 -11.16
N LEU A 31 -9.40 -5.80 -11.10
CA LEU A 31 -8.87 -4.56 -11.69
C LEU A 31 -9.06 -4.52 -13.20
N LEU A 32 -8.74 -5.62 -13.91
CA LEU A 32 -8.93 -5.74 -15.35
C LEU A 32 -10.41 -5.62 -15.80
N GLN A 33 -11.38 -5.86 -14.89
CA GLN A 33 -12.80 -5.74 -15.18
C GLN A 33 -13.34 -4.31 -14.96
N ARG A 34 -12.75 -3.55 -14.03
CA ARG A 34 -13.21 -2.20 -13.67
C ARG A 34 -12.49 -1.11 -14.48
N GLY A 35 -11.20 -1.28 -14.74
CA GLY A 35 -10.32 -0.25 -15.30
C GLY A 35 -10.17 0.98 -14.40
N GLY A 36 -9.19 1.84 -14.71
CA GLY A 36 -9.11 3.20 -14.17
C GLY A 36 -8.46 3.33 -12.79
N LEU A 37 -7.85 2.27 -12.28
CA LEU A 37 -7.01 2.31 -11.09
C LEU A 37 -5.54 2.16 -11.48
N GLN A 38 -4.66 2.87 -10.77
CA GLN A 38 -3.23 2.66 -10.90
C GLN A 38 -2.87 1.40 -10.14
N ALA A 39 -2.15 0.48 -10.78
CA ALA A 39 -1.73 -0.75 -10.15
C ALA A 39 -0.28 -1.08 -10.46
N VAL A 40 0.38 -1.69 -9.48
CA VAL A 40 1.69 -2.32 -9.65
C VAL A 40 1.55 -3.80 -9.37
N GLU A 41 2.08 -4.59 -10.28
CA GLU A 41 2.27 -6.03 -10.11
C GLU A 41 3.77 -6.29 -10.00
N CYS A 42 4.18 -6.98 -8.93
CA CYS A 42 5.56 -7.39 -8.72
C CYS A 42 5.57 -8.79 -8.11
N ASP A 43 6.17 -9.75 -8.81
CA ASP A 43 6.15 -11.17 -8.45
C ASP A 43 4.72 -11.69 -8.21
N ASP A 44 4.39 -12.02 -6.95
CA ASP A 44 3.09 -12.55 -6.52
C ASP A 44 2.29 -11.51 -5.71
N LEU A 45 2.62 -10.22 -5.86
CA LEU A 45 2.04 -9.10 -5.14
C LEU A 45 1.41 -8.11 -6.12
N VAL A 46 0.17 -7.73 -5.82
CA VAL A 46 -0.59 -6.74 -6.58
C VAL A 46 -0.98 -5.61 -5.65
N VAL A 47 -0.61 -4.38 -6.01
CA VAL A 47 -1.04 -3.16 -5.32
C VAL A 47 -1.93 -2.37 -6.25
N ALA A 48 -3.12 -2.03 -5.79
CA ALA A 48 -4.02 -1.07 -6.44
C ALA A 48 -4.05 0.23 -5.63
N LEU A 49 -3.78 1.35 -6.28
CA LEU A 49 -3.87 2.69 -5.73
C LEU A 49 -5.03 3.44 -6.37
N GLY A 50 -5.73 4.21 -5.56
CA GLY A 50 -6.86 5.03 -6.00
C GLY A 50 -8.06 4.89 -5.08
N GLU A 51 -9.11 5.60 -5.44
CA GLU A 51 -10.35 5.58 -4.68
C GLU A 51 -11.13 4.28 -4.96
N GLU A 52 -11.72 3.71 -3.91
CA GLU A 52 -12.58 2.52 -4.01
C GLU A 52 -11.93 1.26 -4.62
N PRO A 53 -10.78 0.79 -4.09
CA PRO A 53 -10.21 -0.48 -4.53
C PRO A 53 -11.23 -1.63 -4.35
N PRO A 54 -11.24 -2.62 -5.26
CA PRO A 54 -12.18 -3.73 -5.15
C PRO A 54 -11.92 -4.54 -3.87
N TRP A 55 -13.00 -4.97 -3.22
CA TRP A 55 -12.89 -5.83 -2.05
C TRP A 55 -12.34 -7.20 -2.43
N VAL A 56 -11.29 -7.66 -1.74
CA VAL A 56 -10.71 -9.00 -1.89
C VAL A 56 -10.35 -9.52 -0.52
N ASP A 57 -10.78 -10.75 -0.21
CA ASP A 57 -10.46 -11.37 1.07
C ASP A 57 -8.96 -11.70 1.15
N GLY A 58 -8.35 -11.34 2.27
CA GLY A 58 -6.89 -11.42 2.46
C GLY A 58 -6.12 -10.20 1.95
N ALA A 59 -6.78 -9.22 1.34
CA ALA A 59 -6.12 -7.97 0.97
C ALA A 59 -5.87 -7.07 2.19
N VAL A 60 -4.74 -6.37 2.18
CA VAL A 60 -4.41 -5.30 3.11
C VAL A 60 -4.87 -3.98 2.50
N PHE A 61 -5.90 -3.37 3.08
CA PHE A 61 -6.35 -2.05 2.66
C PHE A 61 -5.38 -0.97 3.13
N LEU A 62 -5.13 0.00 2.25
CA LEU A 62 -4.14 1.04 2.41
C LEU A 62 -4.81 2.40 2.51
N GLY A 63 -4.32 3.24 3.41
CA GLY A 63 -4.65 4.66 3.48
C GLY A 63 -3.42 5.51 3.18
N ARG A 64 -3.66 6.76 2.79
CA ARG A 64 -2.60 7.70 2.38
C ARG A 64 -2.32 8.75 3.46
N LYS A 65 -1.04 9.01 3.73
CA LYS A 65 -0.54 10.12 4.55
C LYS A 65 0.56 10.85 3.78
N GLY A 66 0.21 11.94 3.11
CA GLY A 66 1.12 12.64 2.20
C GLY A 66 1.52 11.73 1.03
N ASN A 67 2.81 11.40 0.92
CA ASN A 67 3.34 10.51 -0.13
C ASN A 67 3.56 9.06 0.34
N LEU A 68 3.05 8.71 1.53
CA LEU A 68 3.21 7.39 2.13
C LEU A 68 1.86 6.67 2.22
N TYR A 69 1.81 5.46 1.70
CA TYR A 69 0.73 4.50 1.90
C TYR A 69 1.07 3.59 3.09
N LEU A 70 0.06 3.36 3.93
CA LEU A 70 0.14 2.56 5.15
C LEU A 70 -1.11 1.69 5.27
N PRO A 71 -1.05 0.50 5.89
CA PRO A 71 -2.26 -0.24 6.22
C PRO A 71 -3.24 0.61 7.03
N THR A 72 -4.53 0.56 6.68
CA THR A 72 -5.53 1.43 7.28
C THR A 72 -5.67 1.25 8.79
N LEU A 73 -5.35 0.07 9.32
CA LEU A 73 -5.51 -0.28 10.73
C LEU A 73 -4.24 -0.10 11.58
N TRP A 74 -3.08 0.12 10.95
CA TRP A 74 -1.80 0.13 11.63
C TRP A 74 -1.07 1.46 11.43
N GLU A 75 -0.31 1.87 12.44
CA GLU A 75 0.58 3.01 12.33
C GLU A 75 1.94 2.72 12.94
N PRO A 76 3.01 3.24 12.34
CA PRO A 76 4.31 3.20 12.96
C PRO A 76 4.32 4.10 14.19
N GLU A 77 5.07 3.70 15.21
CA GLU A 77 5.24 4.52 16.41
C GLU A 77 6.18 5.71 16.18
N LEU A 78 7.03 5.64 15.14
CA LEU A 78 7.87 6.76 14.75
C LEU A 78 7.07 7.82 13.99
N PRO A 79 7.42 9.12 14.16
CA PRO A 79 6.83 10.19 13.37
C PRO A 79 6.97 9.94 11.87
N ILE A 80 5.88 10.14 11.12
CA ILE A 80 5.85 9.93 9.66
C ILE A 80 6.90 10.79 8.95
N SER A 81 7.17 12.01 9.43
CA SER A 81 8.19 12.89 8.85
C SER A 81 9.60 12.28 8.91
N TRP A 82 9.93 11.56 9.99
CA TRP A 82 11.22 10.89 10.13
C TRP A 82 11.33 9.69 9.20
N ILE A 83 10.24 8.93 9.06
CA ILE A 83 10.16 7.81 8.14
C ILE A 83 10.37 8.30 6.71
N VAL A 84 9.61 9.33 6.29
CA VAL A 84 9.71 9.91 4.95
C VAL A 84 11.13 10.41 4.66
N ALA A 85 11.78 11.08 5.61
CA ALA A 85 13.17 11.53 5.46
C ALA A 85 14.18 10.38 5.27
N GLY A 86 13.88 9.18 5.79
CA GLY A 86 14.67 7.98 5.52
C GLY A 86 14.39 7.38 4.14
N LEU A 87 13.12 7.38 3.72
CA LEU A 87 12.68 6.79 2.45
C LEU A 87 13.17 7.54 1.22
N THR A 88 13.40 8.85 1.30
CA THR A 88 13.97 9.64 0.18
C THR A 88 15.32 9.12 -0.31
N LYS A 89 16.04 8.35 0.51
CA LYS A 89 17.30 7.70 0.13
C LYS A 89 17.11 6.41 -0.67
N LEU A 90 15.89 5.86 -0.69
CA LEU A 90 15.57 4.55 -1.29
C LEU A 90 14.89 4.69 -2.66
N GLY A 91 14.33 5.85 -2.99
CA GLY A 91 13.68 6.10 -4.27
C GLY A 91 12.63 7.20 -4.19
N GLU A 92 11.95 7.43 -5.30
CA GLU A 92 10.92 8.46 -5.40
C GLU A 92 9.55 8.00 -4.87
N PRO A 93 8.74 8.92 -4.35
CA PRO A 93 7.37 8.63 -3.92
C PRO A 93 6.43 8.31 -5.11
N PRO A 94 5.25 7.71 -4.84
CA PRO A 94 4.75 7.34 -3.53
C PRO A 94 5.40 6.05 -3.00
N TRP A 95 5.51 5.94 -1.68
CA TRP A 95 6.00 4.74 -1.01
C TRP A 95 4.87 3.99 -0.33
N LEU A 96 5.01 2.68 -0.23
CA LEU A 96 4.20 1.82 0.63
C LEU A 96 5.11 1.25 1.72
N LEU A 97 4.66 1.33 2.97
CA LEU A 97 5.38 0.79 4.13
C LEU A 97 4.49 -0.18 4.90
N LEU A 98 4.98 -1.40 5.15
CA LEU A 98 4.26 -2.49 5.80
C LEU A 98 4.82 -2.83 7.20
N PRO A 99 3.98 -3.38 8.12
CA PRO A 99 4.38 -3.76 9.48
C PRO A 99 5.50 -4.80 9.58
N ASP A 100 5.67 -5.61 8.54
CA ASP A 100 6.75 -6.60 8.44
C ASP A 100 8.10 -5.95 8.08
N GLY A 101 8.13 -4.65 7.76
CA GLY A 101 9.32 -3.89 7.40
C GLY A 101 9.54 -3.74 5.90
N ARG A 102 8.67 -4.31 5.05
CA ARG A 102 8.76 -4.10 3.60
C ARG A 102 8.46 -2.65 3.22
N VAL A 103 9.25 -2.15 2.28
CA VAL A 103 9.10 -0.84 1.66
C VAL A 103 9.04 -1.04 0.16
N LEU A 104 8.00 -0.54 -0.48
CA LEU A 104 7.85 -0.56 -1.94
C LEU A 104 7.81 0.88 -2.45
N GLY A 105 8.70 1.21 -3.39
CA GLY A 105 8.58 2.42 -4.21
C GLY A 105 7.60 2.17 -5.35
N MET A 106 6.66 3.09 -5.57
CA MET A 106 5.59 2.90 -6.56
C MET A 106 5.78 3.82 -7.78
N SER A 107 7.03 4.13 -8.11
CA SER A 107 7.41 5.01 -9.23
C SER A 107 7.05 4.45 -10.60
N GLU A 108 6.81 3.13 -10.71
CA GLU A 108 6.44 2.45 -11.97
C GLU A 108 4.99 1.91 -11.94
N ALA A 109 4.05 2.64 -11.31
CA ALA A 109 2.64 2.26 -11.36
C ALA A 109 2.07 2.36 -12.77
N TRP A 110 1.61 1.21 -13.28
CA TRP A 110 0.90 1.10 -14.55
C TRP A 110 -0.58 1.42 -14.34
N VAL A 111 -1.25 1.97 -15.36
CA VAL A 111 -2.71 2.09 -15.35
C VAL A 111 -3.27 0.79 -15.91
N LEU A 112 -4.09 0.07 -15.13
CA LEU A 112 -4.80 -1.14 -15.57
C LEU A 112 -6.26 -0.83 -15.95
#